data_AF-A0A5B6WZ34-F1
#
_entry.id   AF-A0A5B6WZ34-F1
#
_cell.length_a   1.000
_cell.length_b   1.000
_cell.length_c   1.000
_cell.angle_alpha   90.00
_cell.angle_beta   90.00
_cell.angle_gamma   90.00
#
_symmetry.space_group_name_H-M   'P 1'
#
loop_
_entity.id
_entity.type
_entity.pdbx_description
1 polymer ?
#
loop_
_entity_poly.entity_id
_entity_poly.type
_entity_poly.pdbx_seq_one_letter_code
_entity_poly.pdbx_strand_id
1 'polypeptide(L)'
;MSYENTKLYKERSKLWHDARIKKTRVLTRPKGTAKLKSRWTGPYIINQVTPHGIIELIGNGEQTFLVNDQRVKHYFGGMTKEIVKK
;
A
#
# COMPACT_ATOMS: atom_id res chain seq x y z
N MET A 1 -27.65 23.23 11.22
CA MET A 1 -26.17 23.19 11.32
C MET A 1 -25.58 21.77 11.47
N SER A 2 -26.28 20.72 11.00
CA SER A 2 -25.81 19.32 11.15
C SER A 2 -25.13 18.79 9.88
N TYR A 3 -25.62 19.20 8.71
CA TYR A 3 -25.14 18.70 7.41
C TYR A 3 -23.67 19.04 7.12
N GLU A 4 -23.24 20.29 7.38
CA GLU A 4 -21.86 20.72 7.12
C GLU A 4 -20.83 19.99 7.98
N ASN A 5 -21.14 19.74 9.26
CA ASN A 5 -20.26 19.01 10.16
C ASN A 5 -20.04 17.56 9.72
N THR A 6 -21.08 16.90 9.18
CA THR A 6 -20.95 15.53 8.67
C THR A 6 -20.06 15.44 7.43
N LYS A 7 -20.11 16.45 6.55
CA LYS A 7 -19.26 16.53 5.35
C LYS A 7 -17.80 16.68 5.74
N LEU A 8 -17.52 17.59 6.68
CA LEU A 8 -16.19 17.81 7.25
C LEU A 8 -15.60 16.55 7.90
N TYR A 9 -16.41 15.77 8.62
CA TYR A 9 -15.96 14.53 9.23
C TYR A 9 -15.54 13.47 8.19
N LYS A 10 -16.32 13.32 7.12
CA LYS A 10 -16.02 12.39 6.02
C LYS A 10 -14.76 12.79 5.25
N GLU A 11 -14.60 14.08 4.96
CA GLU A 11 -13.40 14.60 4.29
C GLU A 11 -12.14 14.37 5.12
N ARG A 12 -12.19 14.68 6.43
CA ARG A 12 -11.07 14.40 7.35
C ARG A 12 -10.72 12.92 7.41
N SER A 13 -11.73 12.06 7.47
CA SER A 13 -11.54 10.60 7.50
C SER A 13 -10.90 10.09 6.19
N LYS A 14 -11.33 10.62 5.04
CA LYS A 14 -10.75 10.28 3.73
C LYS A 14 -9.28 10.72 3.63
N LEU A 15 -8.98 11.96 4.02
CA LEU A 15 -7.61 12.48 4.04
C LEU A 15 -6.69 11.63 4.92
N TRP A 16 -7.16 11.23 6.11
CA TRP A 16 -6.43 10.34 7.00
C TRP A 16 -6.16 8.96 6.39
N HIS A 17 -7.16 8.39 5.70
CA HIS A 17 -7.03 7.10 5.04
C HIS A 17 -6.04 7.15 3.87
N ASP A 18 -6.19 8.13 2.98
CA ASP A 18 -5.34 8.32 1.80
C ASP A 18 -3.88 8.62 2.19
N ALA A 19 -3.66 9.43 3.24
CA ALA A 19 -2.32 9.72 3.76
C ALA A 19 -1.62 8.47 4.30
N ARG A 20 -2.39 7.56 4.93
CA ARG A 20 -1.86 6.31 5.47
C ARG A 20 -1.46 5.33 4.36
N ILE A 21 -2.24 5.24 3.29
CA ILE A 21 -1.95 4.38 2.12
C ILE A 21 -0.61 4.77 1.47
N LYS A 22 -0.35 6.06 1.28
CA LYS A 22 0.87 6.56 0.60
C LYS A 22 2.17 6.29 1.35
N LYS A 23 2.12 6.12 2.68
CA LYS A 23 3.31 5.86 3.52
C LYS A 23 3.48 4.38 3.89
N THR A 24 2.58 3.50 3.47
CA THR A 24 2.65 2.08 3.83
C THR A 24 3.55 1.29 2.90
N ARG A 25 4.44 0.51 3.51
CA ARG A 25 5.17 -0.56 2.83
C ARG A 25 4.32 -1.83 2.85
N VAL A 26 4.34 -2.57 1.76
CA VAL A 26 3.53 -3.76 1.59
C VAL A 26 4.33 -4.93 1.04
N LEU A 27 3.93 -6.13 1.42
CA LEU A 27 4.44 -7.38 0.86
C LEU A 27 3.47 -7.89 -0.20
N THR A 28 4.00 -8.50 -1.26
CA THR A 28 3.18 -9.11 -2.33
C THR A 28 3.31 -10.62 -2.34
N ARG A 29 2.30 -11.32 -2.84
CA ARG A 29 2.39 -12.76 -3.09
C ARG A 29 2.70 -13.04 -4.57
N PRO A 30 3.81 -13.72 -4.91
CA PRO A 30 4.14 -14.05 -6.29
C PRO A 30 3.13 -15.02 -6.91
N LYS A 31 2.91 -14.88 -8.23
CA LYS A 31 2.15 -15.84 -9.04
C LYS A 31 2.98 -17.12 -9.18
N GLY A 32 2.60 -18.20 -8.48
CA GLY A 32 3.16 -19.53 -8.75
C GLY A 32 3.88 -20.25 -7.61
N THR A 33 3.27 -20.37 -6.43
CA THR A 33 3.70 -21.37 -5.43
C THR A 33 2.59 -22.37 -5.23
N ALA A 34 2.49 -23.30 -6.17
CA ALA A 34 1.64 -24.46 -6.04
C ALA A 34 2.21 -25.36 -4.93
N LYS A 35 1.41 -25.49 -3.88
CA LYS A 35 1.37 -26.56 -2.87
C LYS A 35 2.02 -26.39 -1.50
N LEU A 36 3.18 -25.77 -1.27
CA LEU A 36 3.65 -25.60 0.13
C LEU A 36 4.50 -24.33 0.30
N LYS A 37 4.08 -23.46 1.25
CA LYS A 37 4.64 -22.15 1.67
C LYS A 37 4.14 -20.93 0.88
N SER A 38 3.24 -20.16 1.53
CA SER A 38 2.85 -18.80 1.16
C SER A 38 4.04 -17.85 1.30
N ARG A 39 4.88 -17.79 0.26
CA ARG A 39 5.99 -16.85 0.20
C ARG A 39 5.45 -15.44 -0.04
N TRP A 40 5.88 -14.50 0.80
CA TRP A 40 5.66 -13.07 0.59
C TRP A 40 6.96 -12.47 0.08
N THR A 41 6.90 -11.74 -1.03
CA THR A 41 8.00 -10.97 -1.60
C THR A 41 8.03 -9.58 -0.99
N GLY A 42 9.24 -9.02 -0.92
CA GLY A 42 9.69 -7.96 -0.01
C GLY A 42 8.87 -6.68 0.08
N PRO A 43 9.34 -5.69 0.86
CA PRO A 43 8.56 -4.49 1.12
C PRO A 43 8.61 -3.51 -0.06
N TYR A 44 7.47 -3.32 -0.73
CA TYR A 44 7.22 -2.36 -1.79
C TYR A 44 6.48 -1.13 -1.26
N ILE A 45 6.55 0.01 -1.96
CA ILE A 45 5.82 1.24 -1.63
C ILE A 45 4.57 1.32 -2.52
N ILE A 46 3.43 1.74 -1.97
CA ILE A 46 2.22 1.99 -2.76
C ILE A 46 2.34 3.33 -3.50
N ASN A 47 2.26 3.30 -4.82
CA ASN A 47 2.20 4.51 -5.66
C ASN A 47 0.75 5.01 -5.78
N GLN A 48 -0.13 4.14 -6.27
CA GLN A 48 -1.52 4.46 -6.53
C GLN A 48 -2.41 3.24 -6.29
N VAL A 49 -3.64 3.49 -5.85
CA VAL A 49 -4.69 2.48 -5.71
C VAL A 49 -5.81 2.86 -6.65
N THR A 50 -6.14 1.95 -7.57
CA THR A 50 -7.28 2.15 -8.47
C THR A 50 -8.58 1.75 -7.77
N PRO A 51 -9.72 2.38 -8.12
CA PRO A 51 -11.03 1.99 -7.59
C PRO A 51 -11.39 0.53 -7.86
N HIS A 52 -10.77 -0.09 -8.86
CA HIS A 52 -10.97 -1.48 -9.26
C HIS A 52 -10.17 -2.49 -8.42
N GLY A 53 -9.46 -2.04 -7.38
CA GLY A 53 -8.69 -2.92 -6.49
C GLY A 53 -7.35 -3.39 -7.08
N ILE A 54 -6.83 -2.68 -8.08
CA ILE A 54 -5.45 -2.85 -8.55
C ILE A 54 -4.59 -1.80 -7.85
N ILE A 55 -3.48 -2.26 -7.26
CA ILE A 55 -2.51 -1.44 -6.57
C ILE A 55 -1.24 -1.39 -7.41
N GLU A 56 -0.78 -0.17 -7.69
CA GLU A 56 0.53 0.09 -8.27
C GLU A 56 1.57 0.16 -7.16
N LEU A 57 2.61 -0.66 -7.25
CA LEU A 57 3.69 -0.74 -6.28
C LEU A 57 5.02 -0.35 -6.90
N ILE A 58 5.83 0.41 -6.16
CA ILE A 58 7.19 0.78 -6.53
C ILE A 58 8.18 -0.06 -5.73
N GLY A 59 9.10 -0.71 -6.43
CA GLY A 59 10.27 -1.39 -5.85
C GLY A 59 11.47 -0.46 -5.65
N ASN A 60 12.54 -0.98 -5.02
CA ASN A 60 13.75 -0.21 -4.69
C ASN A 60 14.56 0.32 -5.91
N GLY A 61 14.16 -0.01 -7.14
CA GLY A 61 14.85 0.40 -8.37
C GLY A 61 13.92 1.11 -9.35
N GLU A 62 12.94 1.88 -8.85
CA GLU A 62 11.92 2.61 -9.63
C GLU A 62 10.97 1.75 -10.48
N GLN A 63 11.14 0.43 -10.49
CA GLN A 63 10.22 -0.44 -11.21
C GLN A 63 8.86 -0.49 -10.53
N THR A 64 7.82 -0.17 -11.32
CA THR A 64 6.43 -0.28 -10.95
C THR A 64 5.85 -1.66 -11.27
N PHE A 65 5.00 -2.18 -10.40
CA PHE A 65 4.32 -3.45 -10.56
C PHE A 65 2.82 -3.29 -10.24
N LEU A 66 1.98 -3.85 -11.10
CA LEU A 66 0.54 -3.93 -10.86
C LEU A 66 0.21 -5.23 -10.14
N VAL A 67 -0.43 -5.11 -8.97
CA VAL A 67 -0.89 -6.26 -8.19
C VAL A 67 -2.34 -6.08 -7.78
N ASN A 68 -3.06 -7.20 -7.72
CA ASN A 68 -4.40 -7.21 -7.15
C ASN A 68 -4.31 -7.01 -5.63
N ASP A 69 -5.20 -6.20 -5.08
CA ASP A 69 -5.30 -5.90 -3.65
C ASP A 69 -5.33 -7.17 -2.78
N GLN A 70 -6.02 -8.22 -3.22
CA GLN A 70 -6.09 -9.52 -2.52
C GLN A 70 -4.71 -10.19 -2.27
N ARG A 71 -3.66 -9.75 -2.97
CA ARG A 71 -2.31 -10.31 -2.89
C ARG A 71 -1.32 -9.39 -2.20
N VAL A 72 -1.82 -8.34 -1.56
CA VAL A 72 -1.04 -7.33 -0.86
C VAL A 72 -1.30 -7.46 0.65
N LYS A 73 -0.23 -7.40 1.45
CA LYS A 73 -0.32 -7.39 2.92
C LYS A 73 0.53 -6.27 3.48
N HIS A 74 0.02 -5.58 4.50
CA HIS A 74 0.76 -4.54 5.21
C HIS A 74 2.06 -5.09 5.82
N TYR A 75 3.18 -4.39 5.58
CA TYR A 75 4.46 -4.68 6.19
C TYR A 75 4.64 -3.87 7.47
N PHE A 76 4.62 -4.54 8.63
CA PHE A 76 4.80 -3.91 9.95
C PHE A 76 6.25 -3.93 10.45
N GLY A 77 7.21 -4.43 9.65
CA GLY A 77 8.58 -4.75 10.05
C GLY A 77 9.53 -3.56 10.16
N GLY A 78 9.15 -2.57 10.97
CA GLY A 78 9.97 -1.41 11.34
C GLY A 78 10.00 -0.33 10.27
N MET A 79 9.87 0.92 10.70
CA MET A 79 10.16 2.11 9.88
C MET A 79 11.52 1.89 9.20
N THR A 80 11.53 1.62 7.90
CA THR A 80 12.79 1.69 7.18
C THR A 80 13.19 3.13 7.17
N LYS A 81 14.24 3.40 7.93
CA LYS A 81 15.16 4.50 7.72
C LYS A 81 15.24 4.74 6.23
N GLU A 82 14.88 5.96 5.85
CA GLU A 82 15.24 6.54 4.58
C GLU A 82 16.65 6.04 4.24
N ILE A 83 16.79 5.37 3.10
CA ILE A 83 18.12 5.10 2.57
C ILE A 83 18.64 6.47 2.17
N VAL A 84 19.26 7.17 3.12
CA VAL A 84 20.09 8.33 2.90
C VAL A 84 21.20 7.85 1.97
N LYS A 85 21.05 8.11 0.67
CA LYS A 85 22.19 8.11 -0.24
C LYS A 85 22.97 9.38 0.06
N LYS A 86 24.10 9.20 0.74
CA LYS A 86 25.21 10.16 0.79
C LYS A 86 25.95 10.15 -0.55
#